data_AF-A0A968IJE9-F1
#
_entry.id   AF-A0A968IJE9-F1
#
_cell.length_a   1.000
_cell.length_b   1.000
_cell.length_c   1.000
_cell.angle_alpha   90.00
_cell.angle_beta   90.00
_cell.angle_gamma   90.00
#
_symmetry.space_group_name_H-M   'P 1'
#
loop_
_entity.id
_entity.type
_entity.pdbx_description
1 polymer ?
#
loop_
_entity_poly.entity_id
_entity_poly.type
_entity_poly.pdbx_seq_one_letter_code
_entity_poly.pdbx_strand_id
1 'polypeptide(L)'
;MREKFADSPQLLSALKSADFMFSNRFHLAGHVGMALTPLVPIPVTCFDKRDVRGFAFWAPAEAWLGKNALYLTSSQYQMREDSAAEFTSYFQRFNKLGEVSLKRGGIVVETFHVYWGETLLKPYPRPAKGVKS
;
A
#
# COMPACT_ATOMS: atom_id res chain seq x y z
N MET A 1 -2.93 -13.34 -5.03
CA MET A 1 -2.29 -12.02 -5.23
C MET A 1 -0.99 -12.16 -5.99
N ARG A 2 -0.01 -12.92 -5.46
CA ARG A 2 1.29 -13.14 -6.10
C ARG A 2 1.22 -13.47 -7.60
N GLU A 3 0.52 -14.55 -7.96
CA GLU A 3 0.36 -14.97 -9.36
C GLU A 3 -0.23 -13.86 -10.23
N LYS A 4 -1.28 -13.18 -9.75
CA LYS A 4 -1.90 -12.07 -10.49
C LYS A 4 -0.97 -10.87 -10.73
N PHE A 5 -0.03 -10.62 -9.83
CA PHE A 5 1.03 -9.65 -10.05
C PHE A 5 2.05 -10.15 -11.06
N ALA A 6 2.48 -11.42 -10.96
CA ALA A 6 3.41 -12.03 -11.90
C ALA A 6 2.85 -12.11 -13.34
N ASP A 7 1.55 -12.36 -13.48
CA ASP A 7 0.85 -12.50 -14.77
C ASP A 7 0.52 -11.14 -15.42
N SER A 8 0.66 -10.03 -14.69
CA SER A 8 0.39 -8.69 -15.21
C SER A 8 1.69 -7.91 -15.41
N PRO A 9 2.14 -7.72 -16.66
CA PRO A 9 3.37 -6.97 -16.95
C PRO A 9 3.36 -5.56 -16.36
N GLN A 10 2.20 -4.89 -16.37
CA GLN A 10 2.04 -3.54 -15.81
C GLN A 10 2.24 -3.54 -14.28
N LEU A 11 1.59 -4.46 -13.57
CA LEU A 11 1.69 -4.53 -12.11
C LEU A 11 3.07 -5.01 -11.66
N LEU A 12 3.68 -5.97 -12.37
CA LEU A 12 5.02 -6.44 -12.08
C LEU A 12 6.07 -5.35 -12.33
N SER A 13 5.92 -4.57 -13.40
CA SER A 13 6.81 -3.43 -13.69
C SER A 13 6.69 -2.36 -12.62
N ALA A 14 5.46 -2.01 -12.22
CA ALA A 14 5.22 -1.05 -11.14
C ALA A 14 5.80 -1.55 -9.80
N LEU A 15 5.64 -2.84 -9.47
CA LEU A 15 6.23 -3.44 -8.28
C LEU A 15 7.77 -3.38 -8.30
N LYS A 16 8.41 -3.63 -9.44
CA LYS A 16 9.87 -3.53 -9.59
C LYS A 16 10.40 -2.10 -9.53
N SER A 17 9.56 -1.12 -9.89
CA SER A 17 9.94 0.29 -9.95
C SER A 17 9.62 1.08 -8.68
N ALA A 18 8.79 0.51 -7.79
CA ALA A 18 8.46 1.11 -6.51
C ALA A 18 9.63 0.96 -5.53
N ASP A 19 9.90 2.00 -4.75
CA ASP A 19 10.88 1.93 -3.68
C ASP A 19 10.30 1.31 -2.41
N PHE A 20 8.97 1.34 -2.26
CA PHE A 20 8.25 0.73 -1.16
C PHE A 20 6.78 0.43 -1.50
N MET A 21 6.16 -0.46 -0.72
CA MET A 21 4.74 -0.72 -0.74
C MET A 21 4.08 -0.17 0.52
N PHE A 22 2.83 0.27 0.40
CA PHE A 22 2.04 0.60 1.58
C PHE A 22 0.57 0.23 1.45
N SER A 23 -0.08 0.11 2.60
CA SER A 23 -1.53 0.00 2.71
C SER A 23 -2.07 0.94 3.78
N ASN A 24 -3.37 1.21 3.71
CA ASN A 24 -4.09 2.08 4.64
C ASN A 24 -4.49 1.37 5.94
N ARG A 25 -4.15 0.09 6.11
CA ARG A 25 -4.38 -0.70 7.33
C ARG A 25 -3.21 -1.64 7.61
N PHE A 26 -2.84 -1.80 8.88
CA PHE A 26 -1.67 -2.61 9.26
C PHE A 26 -1.82 -4.09 8.84
N HIS A 27 -3.00 -4.69 9.02
CA HIS A 27 -3.24 -6.08 8.65
C HIS A 27 -3.18 -6.29 7.12
N LEU A 28 -3.66 -5.31 6.34
CA LEU A 28 -3.52 -5.34 4.89
C LEU A 28 -2.07 -5.20 4.45
N ALA A 29 -1.31 -4.28 5.06
CA ALA A 29 0.11 -4.12 4.78
C ALA A 29 0.87 -5.44 5.04
N GLY A 30 0.54 -6.16 6.13
CA GLY A 30 1.08 -7.49 6.41
C GLY A 30 0.77 -8.51 5.30
N HIS A 31 -0.49 -8.63 4.89
CA HIS A 31 -0.90 -9.55 3.82
C HIS A 31 -0.25 -9.22 2.47
N VAL A 32 -0.17 -7.93 2.13
CA VAL A 32 0.48 -7.44 0.91
C VAL A 32 1.96 -7.81 0.90
N GLY A 33 2.67 -7.58 2.01
CA GLY A 33 4.08 -7.96 2.13
C GLY A 33 4.30 -9.46 1.97
N MET A 34 3.53 -10.29 2.69
CA MET A 34 3.62 -11.76 2.56
C MET A 34 3.38 -12.25 1.11
N ALA A 35 2.47 -11.59 0.39
CA ALA A 35 2.15 -11.96 -0.97
C ALA A 35 3.24 -11.56 -1.98
N LEU A 36 3.75 -10.32 -1.87
CA LEU A 36 4.54 -9.67 -2.93
C LEU A 36 6.05 -9.64 -2.68
N THR A 37 6.51 -9.68 -1.43
CA THR A 37 7.95 -9.74 -1.11
C THR A 37 8.69 -10.88 -1.83
N PRO A 38 8.09 -12.08 -2.03
CA PRO A 38 8.75 -13.14 -2.80
C PRO A 38 8.91 -12.86 -4.31
N LEU A 39 8.22 -11.86 -4.86
CA LEU A 39 8.43 -11.41 -6.25
C LEU A 39 9.47 -10.32 -6.32
N VAL A 40 9.36 -9.32 -5.44
CA VAL A 40 10.30 -8.20 -5.34
C VAL A 40 10.44 -7.83 -3.86
N PRO A 41 11.65 -7.96 -3.28
CA PRO A 41 11.87 -7.73 -1.86
C PRO A 41 12.04 -6.24 -1.55
N ILE A 42 10.98 -5.45 -1.72
CA ILE A 42 10.95 -4.03 -1.32
C ILE A 42 10.28 -3.85 0.05
N PRO A 43 10.65 -2.79 0.79
CA PRO A 43 10.06 -2.47 2.07
C PRO A 43 8.53 -2.31 2.01
N VAL A 44 7.86 -2.68 3.10
CA VAL A 44 6.41 -2.52 3.26
C VAL A 44 6.14 -1.70 4.51
N THR A 45 5.22 -0.73 4.39
CA THR A 45 4.78 0.11 5.50
C THR A 45 3.26 0.23 5.57
N CYS A 46 2.76 0.85 6.63
CA CYS A 46 1.36 1.17 6.79
C CYS A 46 1.19 2.67 6.98
N PHE A 47 0.35 3.28 6.15
CA PHE A 47 -0.06 4.67 6.28
C PHE A 47 -1.46 4.69 6.88
N ASP A 48 -1.52 4.63 8.21
CA ASP A 48 -2.75 4.74 9.00
C ASP A 48 -2.51 5.76 10.12
N LYS A 49 -3.31 6.84 10.15
CA LYS A 49 -3.20 7.89 11.17
C LYS A 49 -3.42 7.40 12.60
N ARG A 50 -4.10 6.27 12.78
CA ARG A 50 -4.54 5.74 14.08
C ARG A 50 -3.73 4.53 14.50
N ASP A 51 -3.36 3.67 13.55
CA ASP A 51 -2.79 2.37 13.86
C ASP A 51 -1.71 1.91 12.87
N VAL A 52 -0.47 2.23 13.21
CA VAL A 52 0.73 1.77 12.50
C VAL A 52 1.42 0.60 13.22
N ARG A 53 0.70 -0.16 14.06
CA ARG A 53 1.29 -1.26 14.83
C ARG A 53 2.04 -2.21 13.90
N GLY A 54 3.23 -2.60 14.33
CA GLY A 54 4.12 -3.45 13.53
C GLY A 54 4.81 -2.75 12.36
N PHE A 55 4.52 -1.49 12.04
CA PHE A 55 5.21 -0.69 10.99
C PHE A 55 5.90 0.56 11.54
N ALA A 56 5.45 1.05 12.69
CA ALA A 56 5.99 2.23 13.37
C ALA A 56 7.49 2.18 13.65
N PHE A 57 8.07 0.97 13.77
CA PHE A 57 9.44 0.75 14.23
C PHE A 57 10.45 0.54 13.10
N TRP A 58 10.00 0.29 11.86
CA TRP A 58 10.89 -0.18 10.78
C TRP A 58 11.59 0.95 10.01
N ALA A 59 11.00 2.14 9.95
CA ALA A 59 11.59 3.35 9.39
C ALA A 59 10.85 4.59 9.91
N PRO A 60 11.49 5.78 10.02
CA PRO A 60 10.80 7.04 10.27
C PRO A 60 9.91 7.43 9.07
N ALA A 61 8.96 8.37 9.25
CA ALA A 61 8.05 8.75 8.17
C ALA A 61 8.78 9.45 7.00
N GLU A 62 9.85 10.17 7.34
CA GLU A 62 10.70 10.95 6.46
C GLU A 62 11.56 10.07 5.54
N ALA A 63 11.80 8.81 5.92
CA ALA A 63 12.57 7.85 5.12
C ALA A 63 11.92 7.51 3.76
N TRP A 64 10.66 7.89 3.58
CA TRP A 64 9.87 7.67 2.36
C TRP A 64 9.81 8.90 1.45
N LEU A 65 10.31 10.07 1.90
CA LEU A 65 10.27 11.30 1.11
C LEU A 65 11.04 11.15 -0.20
N GLY A 66 10.49 11.69 -1.27
CA GLY A 66 11.06 11.64 -2.62
C GLY A 66 10.96 10.27 -3.30
N LYS A 67 10.40 9.25 -2.63
CA LYS A 67 10.32 7.88 -3.15
C LYS A 67 9.01 7.59 -3.86
N ASN A 68 9.06 6.62 -4.76
CA ASN A 68 7.90 6.05 -5.42
C ASN A 68 7.29 4.91 -4.60
N ALA A 69 5.99 4.78 -4.69
CA ALA A 69 5.22 3.88 -3.86
C ALA A 69 4.20 3.08 -4.67
N LEU A 70 3.99 1.84 -4.24
CA LEU A 70 2.85 1.04 -4.67
C LEU A 70 1.83 0.96 -3.52
N TYR A 71 0.65 1.54 -3.74
CA TYR A 71 -0.44 1.49 -2.77
C TYR A 71 -1.38 0.32 -3.08
N LEU A 72 -1.67 -0.48 -2.07
CA LEU A 72 -2.64 -1.58 -2.16
C LEU A 72 -3.68 -1.48 -1.06
N THR A 73 -4.95 -1.64 -1.43
CA THR A 73 -6.08 -1.62 -0.50
C THR A 73 -7.20 -2.53 -0.97
N SER A 74 -8.02 -3.05 -0.05
CA SER A 74 -9.16 -3.87 -0.43
C SER A 74 -10.35 -3.03 -0.88
N SER A 75 -11.25 -3.59 -1.68
CA SER A 75 -12.47 -2.92 -2.13
C SER A 75 -13.35 -2.46 -0.97
N GLN A 76 -13.32 -3.16 0.17
CA GLN A 76 -14.05 -2.72 1.36
C GLN A 76 -13.61 -1.32 1.81
N TYR A 77 -12.30 -1.05 1.86
CA TYR A 77 -11.79 0.25 2.27
C TYR A 77 -11.90 1.28 1.15
N GLN A 78 -11.57 0.89 -0.09
CA GLN A 78 -11.63 1.82 -1.19
C GLN A 78 -13.05 2.30 -1.47
N MET A 79 -14.06 1.42 -1.42
CA MET A 79 -15.44 1.82 -1.74
C MET A 79 -16.12 2.56 -0.57
N ARG A 80 -15.79 2.23 0.69
CA ARG A 80 -16.44 2.85 1.85
C ARG A 80 -15.80 4.16 2.28
N GLU A 81 -14.48 4.29 2.12
CA GLU A 81 -13.71 5.42 2.66
C GLU A 81 -13.08 6.27 1.56
N ASP A 82 -13.17 5.86 0.29
CA ASP A 82 -12.37 6.41 -0.81
C ASP A 82 -10.90 6.57 -0.42
N SER A 83 -10.34 5.49 0.13
CA SER A 83 -9.03 5.53 0.79
C SER A 83 -7.90 6.10 -0.09
N ALA A 84 -7.97 5.94 -1.41
CA ALA A 84 -7.03 6.52 -2.35
C ALA A 84 -7.03 8.05 -2.37
N ALA A 85 -8.19 8.70 -2.20
CA ALA A 85 -8.31 10.16 -2.24
C ALA A 85 -7.49 10.83 -1.13
N GLU A 86 -7.31 10.16 0.01
CA GLU A 86 -6.46 10.64 1.09
C GLU A 86 -4.99 10.82 0.66
N PHE A 87 -4.50 9.92 -0.19
CA PHE A 87 -3.09 9.86 -0.58
C PHE A 87 -2.76 10.73 -1.78
N THR A 88 -3.74 11.17 -2.58
CA THR A 88 -3.51 12.00 -3.77
C THR A 88 -2.70 13.26 -3.46
N SER A 89 -2.93 13.93 -2.32
CA SER A 89 -2.20 15.14 -1.93
C SER A 89 -0.78 14.91 -1.38
N TYR A 90 -0.38 13.65 -1.21
CA TYR A 90 0.94 13.27 -0.71
C TYR A 90 1.93 12.94 -1.81
N PHE A 91 1.47 12.68 -3.03
CA PHE A 91 2.31 12.30 -4.15
C PHE A 91 2.25 13.34 -5.26
N GLN A 92 3.34 13.46 -6.03
CA GLN A 92 3.36 14.31 -7.22
C GLN A 92 2.36 13.82 -8.28
N ARG A 93 2.25 12.49 -8.46
CA ARG A 93 1.20 11.84 -9.23
C ARG A 93 0.70 10.63 -8.46
N PHE A 94 -0.62 10.45 -8.44
CA PHE A 94 -1.25 9.30 -7.80
C PHE A 94 -2.36 8.76 -8.69
N ASN A 95 -2.18 7.57 -9.24
CA ASN A 95 -3.10 7.02 -10.24
C ASN A 95 -3.37 5.53 -10.02
N LYS A 96 -4.60 5.12 -10.29
CA LYS A 96 -4.98 3.70 -10.26
C LYS A 96 -4.27 2.97 -11.40
N LEU A 97 -3.65 1.84 -11.09
CA LEU A 97 -3.03 0.95 -12.06
C LEU A 97 -3.98 -0.19 -12.46
N GLY A 98 -4.77 -0.69 -11.52
CA GLY A 98 -5.68 -1.80 -11.79
C GLY A 98 -6.22 -2.44 -10.53
N GLU A 99 -6.73 -3.66 -10.70
CA GLU A 99 -7.33 -4.44 -9.65
C GLU A 99 -6.85 -5.89 -9.69
N VAL A 100 -6.80 -6.51 -8.52
CA VAL A 100 -6.42 -7.91 -8.33
C VAL A 100 -7.51 -8.61 -7.54
N SER A 101 -8.31 -9.43 -8.22
CA SER A 101 -9.30 -10.27 -7.57
C SER A 101 -8.68 -11.57 -7.05
N LEU A 102 -8.91 -11.84 -5.78
CA LEU A 102 -8.58 -13.10 -5.10
C LEU A 102 -9.77 -14.03 -5.17
N LYS A 103 -9.52 -15.27 -5.58
CA LYS A 103 -10.54 -16.30 -5.70
C LYS A 103 -10.30 -17.45 -4.73
N ARG A 104 -11.38 -18.01 -4.18
CA ARG A 104 -11.38 -19.25 -3.40
C ARG A 104 -12.50 -20.14 -3.93
N GLY A 105 -12.16 -21.34 -4.41
CA GLY A 105 -13.13 -22.23 -5.06
C GLY A 105 -13.78 -21.59 -6.31
N GLY A 106 -13.03 -20.78 -7.07
CA GLY A 106 -13.54 -20.08 -8.26
C GLY A 106 -14.32 -18.79 -7.97
N ILE A 107 -14.78 -18.56 -6.74
CA ILE A 107 -15.54 -17.39 -6.32
C ILE A 107 -14.59 -16.27 -5.89
N VAL A 108 -14.86 -15.03 -6.32
CA VAL A 108 -14.11 -13.85 -5.86
C VAL A 108 -14.46 -13.58 -4.39
N VAL A 109 -13.45 -13.65 -3.52
CA VAL A 109 -13.60 -13.41 -2.08
C VAL A 109 -13.12 -12.03 -1.65
N GLU A 110 -12.21 -11.44 -2.42
CA GLU A 110 -11.67 -10.10 -2.17
C GLU A 110 -11.11 -9.52 -3.47
N THR A 111 -11.21 -8.21 -3.64
CA THR A 111 -10.53 -7.48 -4.71
C THR A 111 -9.64 -6.42 -4.09
N PHE A 112 -8.39 -6.37 -4.54
CA PHE A 112 -7.45 -5.31 -4.18
C PHE A 112 -7.36 -4.29 -5.30
N HIS A 113 -7.41 -3.01 -4.94
CA HIS A 113 -7.09 -1.92 -5.83
C HIS A 113 -5.61 -1.58 -5.70
N VAL A 114 -4.95 -1.35 -6.83
CA VAL A 114 -3.53 -1.04 -6.90
C VAL A 114 -3.36 0.35 -7.50
N TYR A 115 -2.57 1.20 -6.85
CA TYR A 115 -2.26 2.55 -7.31
C TYR A 115 -0.75 2.78 -7.33
N TRP A 116 -0.32 3.56 -8.31
CA TRP A 116 1.02 4.12 -8.37
C TRP A 116 1.03 5.47 -7.68
N GLY A 117 1.97 5.67 -6.76
CA GLY A 117 2.31 6.96 -6.19
C GLY A 117 3.72 7.36 -6.62
N GLU A 118 3.83 8.42 -7.42
CA GLU A 118 5.10 8.97 -7.83
C GLU A 118 5.54 10.09 -6.89
N THR A 119 6.76 9.98 -6.38
CA THR A 119 7.43 10.97 -5.53
C THR A 119 6.57 11.41 -4.33
N LEU A 120 6.80 10.80 -3.17
CA LEU A 120 6.19 11.25 -1.92
C LEU A 120 6.69 12.65 -1.52
N LEU A 121 5.79 13.62 -1.46
CA LEU A 121 6.07 15.04 -1.25
C LEU A 121 6.17 15.44 0.21
N LYS A 122 5.47 14.73 1.10
CA LYS A 122 5.42 15.04 2.54
C LYS A 122 5.26 13.75 3.35
N PRO A 123 5.78 13.67 4.58
CA PRO A 123 5.68 12.47 5.39
C PRO A 123 4.21 12.22 5.75
N TYR A 124 3.79 10.95 5.77
CA TYR A 124 2.46 10.61 6.25
C TYR A 124 2.41 10.71 7.79
N PRO A 125 1.36 11.31 8.39
CA PRO A 125 1.28 11.51 9.82
C PRO A 125 1.32 10.18 10.57
N ARG A 126 2.01 10.16 11.72
CA ARG A 126 1.98 9.01 12.64
C ARG A 126 1.13 9.35 13.86
N PRO A 127 0.50 8.35 14.49
CA PRO A 127 -0.11 8.54 15.80
C PRO A 127 0.92 9.17 16.75
N ALA A 128 0.52 10.23 17.44
CA ALA A 128 1.38 10.85 18.44
C ALA A 128 1.77 9.79 19.49
N LYS A 129 3.04 9.80 19.94
CA LYS A 129 3.42 9.01 21.12
C LYS A 129 2.62 9.52 22.31
N GLY A 130 1.57 8.79 22.67
CA GLY A 130 0.77 8.92 23.90
C GLY A 130 0.62 10.33 24.46
N VAL A 131 -0.45 11.04 24.08
CA VAL A 131 -1.13 11.85 25.09
C VAL A 131 -1.89 10.84 25.93
N LYS A 132 -1.37 10.56 27.13
CA LYS A 132 -2.19 9.94 28.18
C LYS A 132 -3.34 10.92 28.44
N SER A 133 -4.56 10.50 28.12
CA SER A 133 -5.77 11.05 28.72
C SER A 133 -5.68 10.96 30.25
#